data_AF-A0A966RAG2-F1
#
_entry.id   AF-A0A966RAG2-F1
#
_cell.length_a   1.000
_cell.length_b   1.000
_cell.length_c   1.000
_cell.angle_alpha   90.00
_cell.angle_beta   90.00
_cell.angle_gamma   90.00
#
_symmetry.space_group_name_H-M   'P 1'
#
loop_
_entity.id
_entity.type
_entity.pdbx_description
1 polymer ?
#
loop_
_entity_poly.entity_id
_entity_poly.type
_entity_poly.pdbx_seq_one_letter_code
_entity_poly.pdbx_strand_id
1 'polypeptide(L)'
;MEIVAANPDKPWDWALLSANPNITMNNVAANPDKPWDWYWLSSNPSITWEFVAANPDKPWDWYKLSQNPNITMEIVAANPDKPWDWCGLGQNPNITWEFVVANPDKLWVWYFISGYPNITWEIVAANPDKPWNWRRLSMNPNITWEIVAANPDKPWNWIALSMKPNITMEIVAANPDKPWDWYFLSWNPNITWEIVAANPDKPWSWYWLSKHPNITWEIVAANPEKPWDWYELSRNPNITWEIVAANPDKPWNWSWLSTNPNITWEIVAANPDKPWNWHWLSSNTFNMCSAN
;
A
#
# COMPACT_ATOMS: atom_id res chain seq x y z
N MET A 1 -23.01 9.76 -20.11
CA MET A 1 -24.15 10.65 -20.42
C MET A 1 -25.22 10.04 -21.31
N GLU A 2 -24.90 9.14 -22.23
CA GLU A 2 -25.89 8.57 -23.17
C GLU A 2 -27.10 7.94 -22.47
N ILE A 3 -26.88 7.13 -21.42
CA ILE A 3 -27.96 6.50 -20.63
C ILE A 3 -28.83 7.54 -19.93
N VAL A 4 -28.22 8.58 -19.35
CA VAL A 4 -28.93 9.68 -18.67
C VAL A 4 -29.78 10.47 -19.66
N ALA A 5 -29.23 10.75 -20.85
CA ALA A 5 -29.94 11.45 -21.91
C ALA A 5 -31.10 10.61 -22.50
N ALA A 6 -30.93 9.29 -22.61
CA ALA A 6 -31.96 8.37 -23.09
C ALA A 6 -33.10 8.14 -22.08
N ASN A 7 -32.93 8.52 -20.81
CA ASN A 7 -33.91 8.30 -19.74
C ASN A 7 -34.09 9.60 -18.91
N PRO A 8 -34.59 10.70 -19.51
CA PRO A 8 -34.63 12.01 -18.87
C PRO A 8 -35.66 12.13 -17.73
N ASP A 9 -36.61 11.18 -17.65
CA ASP A 9 -37.69 11.10 -16.67
C ASP A 9 -37.25 10.44 -15.35
N LYS A 10 -36.08 9.81 -15.31
CA LYS A 10 -35.59 9.12 -14.11
C LYS A 10 -35.00 10.10 -13.10
N PRO A 11 -35.17 9.86 -11.79
CA PRO A 11 -34.62 10.70 -10.73
C PRO A 11 -33.12 10.44 -10.57
N TRP A 12 -32.32 10.92 -11.52
CA TRP A 12 -30.88 10.79 -11.47
C TRP A 12 -30.28 11.57 -10.29
N ASP A 13 -29.36 10.93 -9.57
CA ASP A 13 -28.54 11.59 -8.55
C ASP A 13 -27.40 12.34 -9.24
N TRP A 14 -27.53 13.67 -9.30
CA TRP A 14 -26.56 14.52 -9.98
C TRP A 14 -25.25 14.70 -9.21
N ALA A 15 -25.23 14.48 -7.90
CA ALA A 15 -23.99 14.49 -7.13
C ALA A 15 -23.15 13.26 -7.50
N LEU A 16 -23.76 12.06 -7.53
CA LEU A 16 -23.08 10.85 -7.97
C LEU A 16 -22.66 10.89 -9.44
N LEU A 17 -23.47 11.51 -10.32
CA LEU A 17 -23.05 11.75 -11.70
C LEU A 17 -21.85 12.70 -11.78
N SER A 18 -21.84 13.78 -11.00
CA SER A 18 -20.72 14.74 -10.97
C SER A 18 -19.40 14.10 -10.52
N ALA A 19 -19.47 13.18 -9.57
CA ALA A 19 -18.32 12.41 -9.07
C ALA A 19 -17.90 11.27 -10.01
N ASN A 20 -18.68 10.94 -11.03
CA ASN A 20 -18.43 9.80 -11.90
C ASN A 20 -17.25 10.09 -12.84
N PRO A 21 -16.19 9.26 -12.86
CA PRO A 21 -15.01 9.48 -13.70
C PRO A 21 -15.30 9.43 -15.21
N ASN A 22 -16.43 8.85 -15.62
CA ASN A 22 -16.87 8.83 -17.02
C ASN A 22 -17.65 10.08 -17.45
N ILE A 23 -17.92 11.02 -16.54
CA ILE A 23 -18.46 12.34 -16.89
C ILE A 23 -17.30 13.27 -17.23
N THR A 24 -17.30 13.76 -18.47
CA THR A 24 -16.30 14.69 -19.00
C THR A 24 -16.78 16.15 -18.91
N MET A 25 -15.86 17.10 -19.00
CA MET A 25 -16.25 18.53 -19.06
C MET A 25 -17.09 18.86 -20.30
N ASN A 26 -16.94 18.12 -21.40
CA ASN A 26 -17.82 18.23 -22.57
C ASN A 26 -19.26 17.82 -22.24
N ASN A 27 -19.45 16.81 -21.39
CA ASN A 27 -20.77 16.41 -20.93
C ASN A 27 -21.45 17.50 -20.10
N VAL A 28 -20.68 18.14 -19.20
CA VAL A 28 -21.16 19.24 -18.36
C VAL A 28 -21.49 20.46 -19.23
N ALA A 29 -20.59 20.84 -20.15
CA ALA A 29 -20.78 21.95 -21.09
C ALA A 29 -22.02 21.77 -21.98
N ALA A 30 -22.28 20.54 -22.45
CA ALA A 30 -23.43 20.23 -23.28
C ALA A 30 -24.77 20.19 -22.51
N ASN A 31 -24.73 20.21 -21.17
CA ASN A 31 -25.91 20.09 -20.31
C ASN A 31 -25.85 21.12 -19.16
N PRO A 32 -25.82 22.44 -19.46
CA PRO A 32 -25.54 23.47 -18.46
C PRO A 32 -26.68 23.66 -17.44
N ASP A 33 -27.92 23.32 -17.81
CA ASP A 33 -29.11 23.50 -16.97
C ASP A 33 -29.32 22.36 -15.96
N LYS A 34 -28.47 21.33 -15.98
CA LYS A 34 -28.55 20.22 -15.04
C LYS A 34 -27.92 20.59 -13.71
N PRO A 35 -28.44 20.06 -12.57
CA PRO A 35 -27.99 20.44 -11.24
C PRO A 35 -26.67 19.74 -10.87
N TRP A 36 -25.61 20.03 -11.64
CA TRP A 36 -24.27 19.53 -11.38
C TRP A 36 -23.76 19.98 -10.01
N ASP A 37 -23.09 19.07 -9.32
CA ASP A 37 -22.42 19.33 -8.07
C ASP A 37 -20.97 19.75 -8.34
N TRP A 38 -20.71 21.05 -8.16
CA TRP A 38 -19.41 21.66 -8.45
C TRP A 38 -18.32 21.24 -7.48
N TYR A 39 -18.66 20.83 -6.25
CA TYR A 39 -17.69 20.26 -5.32
C TYR A 39 -17.14 18.95 -5.89
N TRP A 40 -18.00 18.06 -6.37
CA TRP A 40 -17.57 16.80 -6.99
C TRP A 40 -16.89 17.02 -8.35
N LEU A 41 -17.39 17.94 -9.17
CA LEU A 41 -16.74 18.28 -10.44
C LEU A 41 -15.31 18.83 -10.24
N SER A 42 -15.06 19.61 -9.18
CA SER A 42 -13.71 20.10 -8.84
C SER A 42 -12.69 18.98 -8.62
N SER A 43 -13.16 17.81 -8.17
CA SER A 43 -12.34 16.62 -7.97
C SER A 43 -12.36 15.63 -9.15
N ASN A 44 -13.14 15.92 -10.20
CA ASN A 44 -13.34 14.98 -11.30
C ASN A 44 -12.03 14.81 -12.11
N PRO A 45 -11.61 13.57 -12.42
CA PRO A 45 -10.35 13.32 -13.13
C PRO A 45 -10.36 13.80 -14.60
N SER A 46 -11.52 14.15 -15.15
CA SER A 46 -11.65 14.72 -16.50
C SER A 46 -11.67 16.26 -16.51
N ILE A 47 -11.57 16.92 -15.35
CA ILE A 47 -11.57 18.40 -15.29
C ILE A 47 -10.31 18.96 -15.94
N THR A 48 -10.43 20.07 -16.67
CA THR A 48 -9.28 20.79 -17.23
C THR A 48 -9.26 22.22 -16.75
N TRP A 49 -8.09 22.85 -16.74
CA TRP A 49 -7.97 24.26 -16.38
C TRP A 49 -8.76 25.17 -17.32
N GLU A 50 -8.79 24.87 -18.61
CA GLU A 50 -9.54 25.64 -19.61
C GLU A 50 -11.04 25.67 -19.28
N PHE A 51 -11.59 24.54 -18.83
CA PHE A 51 -12.99 24.48 -18.42
C PHE A 51 -13.25 25.31 -17.16
N VAL A 52 -12.37 25.25 -16.16
CA VAL A 52 -12.47 26.07 -14.94
C VAL A 52 -12.38 27.56 -15.29
N ALA A 53 -11.39 27.95 -16.10
CA ALA A 53 -11.17 29.33 -16.52
C ALA A 53 -12.31 29.90 -17.36
N ALA A 54 -12.96 29.06 -18.19
CA ALA A 54 -14.15 29.44 -18.97
C ALA A 54 -15.42 29.58 -18.12
N ASN A 55 -15.42 29.06 -16.89
CA ASN A 55 -16.58 29.06 -15.98
C ASN A 55 -16.23 29.67 -14.61
N PRO A 56 -15.77 30.94 -14.55
CA PRO A 56 -15.24 31.53 -13.32
C PRO A 56 -16.28 31.74 -12.22
N ASP A 57 -17.55 31.91 -12.59
CA ASP A 57 -18.65 32.21 -11.64
C ASP A 57 -19.21 30.95 -10.94
N LYS A 58 -18.69 29.77 -11.27
CA LYS A 58 -19.15 28.52 -10.66
C LYS A 58 -18.50 28.32 -9.28
N PRO A 59 -19.20 27.69 -8.32
CA PRO A 59 -18.71 27.51 -6.96
C PRO A 59 -17.68 26.36 -6.90
N TRP A 60 -16.51 26.60 -7.49
CA TRP A 60 -15.40 25.67 -7.49
C TRP A 60 -14.84 25.46 -6.08
N ASP A 61 -14.57 24.20 -5.74
CA ASP A 61 -13.79 23.85 -4.56
C ASP A 61 -12.31 23.91 -4.91
N TRP A 62 -11.65 24.99 -4.46
CA TRP A 62 -10.25 25.25 -4.77
C TRP A 62 -9.28 24.29 -4.08
N TYR A 63 -9.67 23.66 -2.98
CA TYR A 63 -8.87 22.59 -2.38
C TYR A 63 -8.83 21.37 -3.31
N LYS A 64 -9.98 20.92 -3.81
CA LYS A 64 -10.08 19.81 -4.77
C LYS A 64 -9.39 20.12 -6.10
N LEU A 65 -9.56 21.33 -6.64
CA LEU A 65 -8.84 21.76 -7.85
C LEU A 65 -7.33 21.75 -7.63
N SER A 66 -6.85 22.31 -6.51
CA SER A 66 -5.42 22.37 -6.21
C SER A 66 -4.78 20.99 -6.07
N GLN A 67 -5.54 19.98 -5.62
CA GLN A 67 -5.09 18.59 -5.55
C GLN A 67 -5.15 17.84 -6.89
N ASN A 68 -5.88 18.38 -7.87
CA ASN A 68 -6.21 17.65 -9.08
C ASN A 68 -4.96 17.48 -9.97
N PRO A 69 -4.65 16.26 -10.45
CA PRO A 69 -3.51 16.02 -11.33
C PRO A 69 -3.54 16.78 -12.67
N ASN A 70 -4.70 17.30 -13.09
CA ASN A 70 -4.80 18.12 -14.30
C ASN A 70 -4.49 19.61 -14.05
N ILE A 71 -4.29 20.02 -12.79
CA ILE A 71 -3.77 21.33 -12.44
C ILE A 71 -2.25 21.20 -12.25
N THR A 72 -1.50 21.70 -13.23
CA THR A 72 -0.02 21.69 -13.22
C THR A 72 0.54 22.90 -12.48
N MET A 73 1.79 22.83 -12.04
CA MET A 73 2.46 23.97 -11.41
C MET A 73 2.61 25.16 -12.38
N GLU A 74 2.65 24.91 -13.69
CA GLU A 74 2.65 25.94 -14.74
C GLU A 74 1.32 26.70 -14.78
N ILE A 75 0.19 25.98 -14.67
CA ILE A 75 -1.15 26.59 -14.57
C ILE A 75 -1.21 27.48 -13.33
N VAL A 76 -0.74 26.99 -12.18
CA VAL A 76 -0.75 27.75 -10.93
C VAL A 76 0.11 29.01 -11.05
N ALA A 77 1.33 28.89 -11.61
CA ALA A 77 2.25 30.00 -11.81
C ALA A 77 1.72 31.05 -12.80
N ALA A 78 1.02 30.62 -13.86
CA ALA A 78 0.42 31.51 -14.85
C ALA A 78 -0.85 32.22 -14.36
N ASN A 79 -1.46 31.72 -13.28
CA ASN A 79 -2.73 32.25 -12.73
C ASN A 79 -2.61 32.53 -11.22
N PRO A 80 -1.71 33.45 -10.80
CA PRO A 80 -1.39 33.67 -9.38
C PRO A 80 -2.50 34.39 -8.61
N ASP A 81 -3.46 35.00 -9.29
CA ASP A 81 -4.61 35.72 -8.73
C ASP A 81 -5.73 34.78 -8.25
N LYS A 82 -5.66 33.49 -8.62
CA LYS A 82 -6.68 32.51 -8.27
C LYS A 82 -6.51 32.03 -6.83
N PRO A 83 -7.60 31.69 -6.13
CA PRO A 83 -7.56 31.32 -4.72
C PRO A 83 -7.10 29.87 -4.52
N TRP A 84 -5.92 29.53 -5.07
CA TRP A 84 -5.29 28.24 -4.91
C TRP A 84 -5.11 27.89 -3.43
N ASP A 85 -5.48 26.65 -3.09
CA ASP A 85 -5.28 26.11 -1.76
C ASP A 85 -3.88 25.49 -1.68
N TRP A 86 -3.00 26.10 -0.88
CA TRP A 86 -1.60 25.67 -0.77
C TRP A 86 -1.42 24.32 -0.06
N CYS A 87 -2.36 23.93 0.80
CA CYS A 87 -2.39 22.60 1.39
C CYS A 87 -2.78 21.53 0.36
N GLY A 88 -3.69 21.88 -0.55
CA GLY A 88 -4.09 21.08 -1.70
C GLY A 88 -2.97 20.96 -2.73
N LEU A 89 -2.31 22.07 -3.07
CA LEU A 89 -1.14 22.05 -3.95
C LEU A 89 -0.01 21.21 -3.37
N GLY A 90 0.22 21.28 -2.05
CA GLY A 90 1.19 20.45 -1.35
C GLY A 90 0.88 18.95 -1.39
N GLN A 91 -0.32 18.56 -1.83
CA GLN A 91 -0.76 17.19 -2.07
C GLN A 91 -0.83 16.83 -3.57
N ASN A 92 -0.70 17.80 -4.46
CA ASN A 92 -0.77 17.62 -5.90
C ASN A 92 0.39 16.73 -6.38
N PRO A 93 0.15 15.68 -7.18
CA PRO A 93 1.22 14.78 -7.64
C PRO A 93 2.23 15.45 -8.59
N ASN A 94 1.90 16.59 -9.19
CA ASN A 94 2.78 17.35 -10.08
C ASN A 94 3.66 18.39 -9.36
N ILE A 95 3.58 18.49 -8.02
CA ILE A 95 4.39 19.45 -7.29
C ILE A 95 5.88 19.13 -7.43
N THR A 96 6.68 20.17 -7.71
CA THR A 96 8.12 20.06 -7.82
C THR A 96 8.81 20.77 -6.66
N TRP A 97 10.04 20.36 -6.35
CA TRP A 97 10.85 21.04 -5.36
C TRP A 97 11.10 22.50 -5.76
N GLU A 98 11.35 22.76 -7.04
CA GLU A 98 11.56 24.10 -7.60
C GLU A 98 10.34 25.01 -7.34
N PHE A 99 9.13 24.47 -7.49
CA PHE A 99 7.91 25.22 -7.21
C PHE A 99 7.75 25.56 -5.73
N VAL A 100 8.11 24.62 -4.84
CA VAL A 100 8.08 24.84 -3.38
C VAL A 100 9.04 25.96 -2.99
N VAL A 101 10.28 25.94 -3.48
CA VAL A 101 11.28 26.97 -3.13
C VAL A 101 11.02 28.33 -3.77
N ALA A 102 10.34 28.37 -4.93
CA ALA A 102 9.87 29.60 -5.55
C ALA A 102 8.74 30.28 -4.75
N ASN A 103 8.10 29.54 -3.83
CA ASN A 103 6.98 30.01 -3.01
C ASN A 103 7.25 29.76 -1.52
N PRO A 104 8.31 30.36 -0.93
CA PRO A 104 8.78 30.02 0.41
C PRO A 104 7.82 30.46 1.53
N ASP A 105 7.03 31.50 1.31
CA ASP A 105 6.12 32.08 2.32
C ASP A 105 4.77 31.33 2.41
N LYS A 106 4.60 30.26 1.64
CA LYS A 106 3.34 29.51 1.58
C LYS A 106 3.32 28.39 2.61
N LEU A 107 2.11 28.08 3.09
CA LEU A 107 1.90 27.02 4.08
C LEU A 107 1.90 25.66 3.38
N TRP A 108 3.08 25.07 3.32
CA TRP A 108 3.29 23.75 2.72
C TRP A 108 3.05 22.61 3.71
N VAL A 109 2.41 21.54 3.24
CA VAL A 109 2.20 20.31 4.03
C VAL A 109 3.39 19.37 3.85
N TRP A 110 4.42 19.57 4.67
CA TRP A 110 5.69 18.84 4.59
C TRP A 110 5.58 17.33 4.74
N TYR A 111 4.50 16.82 5.33
CA TYR A 111 4.21 15.40 5.34
C TYR A 111 4.13 14.80 3.93
N PHE A 112 3.47 15.47 2.98
CA PHE A 112 3.38 14.99 1.60
C PHE A 112 4.67 15.26 0.85
N ILE A 113 5.21 16.48 0.99
CA ILE A 113 6.46 16.88 0.30
C ILE A 113 7.58 15.89 0.59
N SER A 114 7.83 15.59 1.87
CA SER A 114 8.89 14.64 2.28
C SER A 114 8.72 13.23 1.71
N GLY A 115 7.50 12.86 1.31
CA GLY A 115 7.20 11.54 0.76
C GLY A 115 7.26 11.47 -0.77
N TYR A 116 7.41 12.60 -1.48
CA TYR A 116 7.41 12.56 -2.94
C TYR A 116 8.68 11.93 -3.49
N PRO A 117 8.56 11.09 -4.53
CA PRO A 117 9.71 10.46 -5.17
C PRO A 117 10.73 11.48 -5.71
N ASN A 118 10.32 12.68 -6.13
CA ASN A 118 11.25 13.70 -6.61
C ASN A 118 12.05 14.42 -5.50
N ILE A 119 11.75 14.19 -4.22
CA ILE A 119 12.58 14.69 -3.11
C ILE A 119 13.75 13.72 -2.90
N THR A 120 14.94 14.13 -3.33
CA THR A 120 16.19 13.39 -3.16
C THR A 120 16.88 13.74 -1.83
N TRP A 121 17.87 12.94 -1.43
CA TRP A 121 18.67 13.24 -0.25
C TRP A 121 19.46 14.55 -0.39
N GLU A 122 19.96 14.88 -1.59
CA GLU A 122 20.69 16.13 -1.85
C GLU A 122 19.81 17.35 -1.56
N ILE A 123 18.53 17.29 -1.93
CA ILE A 123 17.55 18.34 -1.61
C ILE A 123 17.39 18.48 -0.10
N VAL A 124 17.21 17.37 0.62
CA VAL A 124 17.04 17.37 2.07
C VAL A 124 18.28 17.91 2.78
N ALA A 125 19.46 17.45 2.37
CA ALA A 125 20.74 17.84 2.95
C ALA A 125 21.09 19.31 2.68
N ALA A 126 20.73 19.85 1.52
CA ALA A 126 20.92 21.25 1.17
C ALA A 126 19.94 22.20 1.89
N ASN A 127 18.84 21.68 2.44
CA ASN A 127 17.77 22.46 3.06
C ASN A 127 17.40 21.90 4.46
N PRO A 128 18.36 21.87 5.41
CA PRO A 128 18.16 21.23 6.70
C PRO A 128 17.21 21.99 7.65
N ASP A 129 16.92 23.26 7.35
CA ASP A 129 16.01 24.14 8.11
C ASP A 129 14.53 23.82 7.85
N LYS A 130 14.22 23.07 6.78
CA LYS A 130 12.84 22.75 6.44
C LYS A 130 12.28 21.68 7.39
N PRO A 131 10.97 21.74 7.71
CA PRO A 131 10.34 20.83 8.65
C PRO A 131 10.02 19.48 8.00
N TRP A 132 11.07 18.80 7.52
CA TRP A 132 10.98 17.49 6.90
C TRP A 132 10.30 16.47 7.81
N ASN A 133 9.37 15.71 7.25
CA ASN A 133 8.75 14.58 7.92
C ASN A 133 9.65 13.35 7.77
N TRP A 134 10.41 13.04 8.81
CA TRP A 134 11.39 11.95 8.79
C TRP A 134 10.79 10.56 8.63
N ARG A 135 9.55 10.33 9.08
CA ARG A 135 8.85 9.07 8.78
C ARG A 135 8.63 8.90 7.29
N ARG A 136 8.25 9.97 6.58
CA ARG A 136 8.04 9.96 5.13
C ARG A 136 9.35 9.87 4.36
N LEU A 137 10.39 10.60 4.76
CA LEU A 137 11.74 10.43 4.21
C LEU A 137 12.24 8.99 4.39
N SER A 138 12.04 8.40 5.57
CA SER A 138 12.46 7.02 5.84
C SER A 138 11.69 5.98 5.04
N MET A 139 10.55 6.32 4.41
CA MET A 139 9.84 5.45 3.47
C MET A 139 10.12 5.82 2.01
N ASN A 140 10.71 6.99 1.75
CA ASN A 140 10.91 7.52 0.40
C ASN A 140 11.85 6.59 -0.39
N PRO A 141 11.47 6.11 -1.60
CA PRO A 141 12.26 5.16 -2.37
C PRO A 141 13.68 5.63 -2.68
N ASN A 142 13.92 6.95 -2.73
CA ASN A 142 15.24 7.53 -3.00
C ASN A 142 16.15 7.65 -1.77
N ILE A 143 15.63 7.35 -0.57
CA ILE A 143 16.47 7.17 0.62
C ILE A 143 16.93 5.72 0.68
N THR A 144 18.22 5.49 0.37
CA THR A 144 18.88 4.19 0.42
C THR A 144 19.51 3.92 1.79
N TRP A 145 19.94 2.68 2.01
CA TRP A 145 20.67 2.33 3.23
C TRP A 145 21.99 3.10 3.36
N GLU A 146 22.71 3.31 2.26
CA GLU A 146 23.99 4.04 2.27
C GLU A 146 23.80 5.48 2.77
N ILE A 147 22.71 6.13 2.36
CA ILE A 147 22.34 7.47 2.85
C ILE A 147 22.08 7.42 4.36
N VAL A 148 21.30 6.44 4.83
CA VAL A 148 20.99 6.28 6.27
C VAL A 148 22.27 6.04 7.07
N ALA A 149 23.13 5.14 6.60
CA ALA A 149 24.39 4.78 7.25
C ALA A 149 25.41 5.93 7.29
N ALA A 150 25.46 6.74 6.22
CA ALA A 150 26.33 7.91 6.15
C ALA A 150 25.85 9.09 7.00
N ASN A 151 24.57 9.11 7.41
CA ASN A 151 23.96 10.20 8.16
C ASN A 151 23.25 9.68 9.42
N PRO A 152 23.99 9.08 10.37
CA PRO A 152 23.40 8.40 11.53
C PRO A 152 22.82 9.36 12.58
N ASP A 153 23.16 10.65 12.53
CA ASP A 153 22.67 11.71 13.42
C ASP A 153 21.22 12.13 13.11
N LYS A 154 20.71 11.73 11.95
CA LYS A 154 19.36 12.10 11.53
C LYS A 154 18.29 11.25 12.20
N PRO A 155 17.10 11.82 12.47
CA PRO A 155 16.03 11.13 13.20
C PRO A 155 15.26 10.17 12.28
N TRP A 156 15.97 9.21 11.68
CA TRP A 156 15.39 8.16 10.86
C TRP A 156 14.32 7.38 11.63
N ASN A 157 13.23 7.07 10.94
CA ASN A 157 12.16 6.26 11.47
C ASN A 157 12.44 4.79 11.16
N TRP A 158 12.89 4.05 12.17
CA TRP A 158 13.33 2.66 12.00
C TRP A 158 12.20 1.67 11.71
N ILE A 159 10.98 1.98 12.12
CA ILE A 159 9.78 1.23 11.70
C ILE A 159 9.64 1.31 10.17
N ALA A 160 9.67 2.52 9.62
CA ALA A 160 9.60 2.76 8.18
C ALA A 160 10.76 2.11 7.41
N LEU A 161 11.99 2.20 7.94
CA LEU A 161 13.15 1.55 7.33
C LEU A 161 13.00 0.02 7.36
N SER A 162 12.50 -0.57 8.44
CA SER A 162 12.33 -2.03 8.55
C SER A 162 11.28 -2.58 7.59
N MET A 163 10.33 -1.74 7.15
CA MET A 163 9.30 -2.10 6.16
C MET A 163 9.78 -1.94 4.71
N LYS A 164 10.95 -1.34 4.47
CA LYS A 164 11.39 -1.00 3.12
C LYS A 164 11.88 -2.25 2.37
N PRO A 165 11.40 -2.50 1.14
CA PRO A 165 11.88 -3.62 0.33
C PRO A 165 13.39 -3.57 0.01
N ASN A 166 13.98 -2.36 -0.03
CA ASN A 166 15.41 -2.18 -0.31
C ASN A 166 16.31 -2.24 0.94
N ILE A 167 15.73 -2.40 2.15
CA ILE A 167 16.47 -2.82 3.33
C ILE A 167 16.49 -4.35 3.33
N THR A 168 17.59 -4.91 2.84
CA THR A 168 17.75 -6.37 2.76
C THR A 168 18.15 -6.94 4.12
N MET A 169 17.98 -8.24 4.28
CA MET A 169 18.36 -8.88 5.54
C MET A 169 19.89 -8.97 5.72
N GLU A 170 20.67 -8.91 4.64
CA GLU A 170 22.13 -8.75 4.72
C GLU A 170 22.50 -7.41 5.37
N ILE A 171 21.78 -6.33 5.01
CA ILE A 171 21.95 -5.01 5.64
C ILE A 171 21.63 -5.09 7.13
N VAL A 172 20.51 -5.72 7.50
CA VAL A 172 20.11 -5.89 8.90
C VAL A 172 21.16 -6.70 9.67
N ALA A 173 21.61 -7.82 9.12
CA ALA A 173 22.59 -8.72 9.75
C ALA A 173 23.96 -8.06 9.91
N ALA A 174 24.37 -7.22 8.96
CA ALA A 174 25.62 -6.46 9.03
C ALA A 174 25.55 -5.28 10.02
N ASN A 175 24.35 -4.86 10.42
CA ASN A 175 24.12 -3.69 11.29
C ASN A 175 23.16 -4.02 12.44
N PRO A 176 23.50 -5.01 13.30
CA PRO A 176 22.59 -5.55 14.32
C PRO A 176 22.38 -4.61 15.53
N ASP A 177 23.21 -3.56 15.65
CA ASP A 177 23.16 -2.51 16.66
C ASP A 177 22.05 -1.49 16.41
N LYS A 178 21.53 -1.45 15.18
CA LYS A 178 20.47 -0.51 14.81
C LYS A 178 19.13 -0.92 15.39
N PRO A 179 18.26 0.06 15.71
CA PRO A 179 16.97 -0.19 16.34
C PRO A 179 15.91 -0.65 15.32
N TRP A 180 16.24 -1.70 14.57
CA TRP A 180 15.33 -2.37 13.65
C TRP A 180 14.04 -2.82 14.36
N ASP A 181 12.92 -2.72 13.65
CA ASP A 181 11.64 -3.27 14.07
C ASP A 181 11.53 -4.72 13.59
N TRP A 182 11.79 -5.66 14.50
CA TRP A 182 11.82 -7.09 14.19
C TRP A 182 10.44 -7.68 13.85
N TYR A 183 9.35 -7.03 14.27
CA TYR A 183 8.01 -7.45 13.89
C TYR A 183 7.79 -7.23 12.38
N PHE A 184 8.17 -6.06 11.86
CA PHE A 184 8.09 -5.79 10.43
C PHE A 184 9.14 -6.54 9.61
N LEU A 185 10.34 -6.76 10.16
CA LEU A 185 11.34 -7.61 9.50
C LEU A 185 10.88 -9.07 9.36
N SER A 186 10.14 -9.62 10.34
CA SER A 186 9.54 -10.97 10.20
C SER A 186 8.57 -11.10 9.03
N TRP A 187 8.01 -9.98 8.56
CA TRP A 187 7.10 -9.96 7.42
C TRP A 187 7.83 -9.75 6.07
N ASN A 188 9.14 -9.51 6.10
CA ASN A 188 9.91 -9.27 4.88
C ASN A 188 9.89 -10.55 3.99
N PRO A 189 9.46 -10.47 2.71
CA PRO A 189 9.34 -11.63 1.84
C PRO A 189 10.67 -12.33 1.52
N ASN A 190 11.80 -11.64 1.77
CA ASN A 190 13.14 -12.17 1.56
C ASN A 190 13.79 -12.69 2.85
N ILE A 191 13.06 -12.79 3.96
CA ILE A 191 13.61 -13.38 5.18
C ILE A 191 13.87 -14.88 5.00
N THR A 192 15.03 -15.33 5.46
CA THR A 192 15.41 -16.75 5.48
C THR A 192 15.56 -17.26 6.90
N TRP A 193 15.50 -18.58 7.07
CA TRP A 193 15.68 -19.19 8.38
C TRP A 193 17.10 -18.98 8.92
N GLU A 194 18.12 -18.96 8.07
CA GLU A 194 19.52 -18.72 8.48
C GLU A 194 19.66 -17.38 9.21
N ILE A 195 18.95 -16.34 8.75
CA ILE A 195 18.97 -15.03 9.37
C ILE A 195 18.27 -15.05 10.73
N VAL A 196 17.13 -15.74 10.84
CA VAL A 196 16.40 -15.92 12.10
C VAL A 196 17.27 -16.68 13.10
N ALA A 197 17.89 -17.78 12.67
CA ALA A 197 18.76 -18.62 13.47
C ALA A 197 20.05 -17.91 13.93
N ALA A 198 20.61 -17.03 13.09
CA ALA A 198 21.77 -16.20 13.43
C ALA A 198 21.44 -15.08 14.44
N ASN A 199 20.15 -14.77 14.63
CA ASN A 199 19.67 -13.71 15.52
C ASN A 199 18.60 -14.22 16.50
N PRO A 200 18.90 -15.22 17.35
CA PRO A 200 17.89 -15.94 18.11
C PRO A 200 17.25 -15.12 19.22
N ASP A 201 17.95 -14.09 19.74
CA ASP A 201 17.50 -13.26 20.86
C ASP A 201 16.62 -12.08 20.43
N LYS A 202 16.38 -11.93 19.12
CA LYS A 202 15.59 -10.83 18.59
C LYS A 202 14.10 -11.13 18.68
N PRO A 203 13.23 -10.12 18.89
CA PRO A 203 11.80 -10.32 19.11
C PRO A 203 11.07 -10.56 17.78
N TRP A 204 11.34 -11.69 17.15
CA TRP A 204 10.70 -12.12 15.92
C TRP A 204 9.20 -12.38 16.11
N SER A 205 8.39 -12.01 15.12
CA SER A 205 6.98 -12.40 15.04
C SER A 205 6.87 -13.81 14.48
N TRP A 206 6.65 -14.79 15.37
CA TRP A 206 6.46 -16.18 14.98
C TRP A 206 5.18 -16.42 14.18
N TYR A 207 4.18 -15.55 14.32
CA TYR A 207 3.03 -15.49 13.43
C TYR A 207 3.47 -15.30 11.97
N TRP A 208 4.27 -14.27 11.70
CA TRP A 208 4.73 -13.98 10.34
C TRP A 208 5.74 -15.00 9.82
N LEU A 209 6.66 -15.46 10.66
CA LEU A 209 7.61 -16.50 10.28
C LEU A 209 6.89 -17.80 9.89
N SER A 210 5.93 -18.27 10.69
CA SER A 210 5.18 -19.51 10.42
C SER A 210 4.41 -19.47 9.10
N LYS A 211 3.96 -18.28 8.70
CA LYS A 211 3.27 -18.05 7.43
C LYS A 211 4.21 -18.03 6.22
N HIS A 212 5.52 -17.84 6.43
CA HIS A 212 6.47 -17.55 5.37
C HIS A 212 6.69 -18.78 4.46
N PRO A 213 6.69 -18.62 3.12
CA PRO A 213 6.94 -19.71 2.17
C PRO A 213 8.38 -20.24 2.20
N ASN A 214 9.27 -19.61 2.98
CA ASN A 214 10.65 -20.10 3.19
C ASN A 214 10.77 -20.98 4.46
N ILE A 215 9.74 -21.05 5.30
CA ILE A 215 9.72 -21.97 6.44
C ILE A 215 9.24 -23.32 5.96
N THR A 216 10.12 -24.32 6.00
CA THR A 216 9.83 -25.71 5.65
C THR A 216 9.54 -26.53 6.91
N TRP A 217 8.99 -27.73 6.73
CA TRP A 217 8.77 -28.65 7.84
C TRP A 217 10.07 -29.07 8.51
N GLU A 218 11.17 -29.25 7.78
CA GLU A 218 12.48 -29.61 8.33
C GLU A 218 12.97 -28.56 9.32
N ILE A 219 12.75 -27.27 9.02
CA ILE A 219 13.06 -26.16 9.91
C ILE A 219 12.23 -26.25 11.19
N VAL A 220 10.91 -26.46 11.07
CA VAL A 220 10.00 -26.57 12.22
C VAL A 220 10.37 -27.78 13.10
N ALA A 221 10.62 -28.93 12.48
CA ALA A 221 10.95 -30.18 13.17
C ALA A 221 12.32 -30.12 13.85
N ALA A 222 13.30 -29.42 13.27
CA ALA A 222 14.62 -29.22 13.87
C ALA A 222 14.63 -28.19 15.02
N ASN A 223 13.59 -27.36 15.13
CA ASN A 223 13.49 -26.28 16.12
C ASN A 223 12.12 -26.31 16.84
N PRO A 224 11.76 -27.43 17.49
CA PRO A 224 10.42 -27.65 18.04
C PRO A 224 10.10 -26.77 19.25
N GLU A 225 11.11 -26.20 19.92
CA GLU A 225 10.98 -25.34 21.08
C GLU A 225 10.58 -23.90 20.74
N LYS A 226 10.65 -23.52 19.46
CA LYS A 226 10.24 -22.20 19.01
C LYS A 226 8.71 -22.07 19.01
N PRO A 227 8.16 -20.88 19.30
CA PRO A 227 6.72 -20.69 19.45
C PRO A 227 6.03 -20.55 18.08
N TRP A 228 6.15 -21.58 17.24
CA TRP A 228 5.50 -21.67 15.94
C TRP A 228 3.98 -21.47 16.05
N ASP A 229 3.43 -20.68 15.14
CA ASP A 229 1.99 -20.50 14.99
C ASP A 229 1.43 -21.62 14.11
N TRP A 230 0.75 -22.57 14.75
CA TRP A 230 0.21 -23.75 14.09
C TRP A 230 -1.01 -23.45 13.20
N TYR A 231 -1.71 -22.32 13.41
CA TYR A 231 -2.75 -21.90 12.48
C TYR A 231 -2.12 -21.51 11.14
N GLU A 232 -1.03 -20.75 11.19
CA GLU A 232 -0.29 -20.31 10.02
C GLU A 232 0.48 -21.45 9.34
N LEU A 233 1.14 -22.33 10.12
CA LEU A 233 1.78 -23.53 9.57
C LEU A 233 0.77 -24.43 8.84
N SER A 234 -0.43 -24.64 9.41
CA SER A 234 -1.46 -25.48 8.78
C SER A 234 -1.85 -25.03 7.37
N ARG A 235 -1.82 -23.73 7.07
CA ARG A 235 -2.09 -23.21 5.71
C ARG A 235 -0.83 -22.96 4.88
N ASN A 236 0.36 -23.21 5.43
CA ASN A 236 1.62 -22.96 4.74
C ASN A 236 1.79 -23.97 3.59
N PRO A 237 2.09 -23.52 2.36
CA PRO A 237 2.24 -24.40 1.20
C PRO A 237 3.43 -25.38 1.29
N ASN A 238 4.33 -25.25 2.27
CA ASN A 238 5.37 -26.25 2.52
C ASN A 238 4.91 -27.38 3.45
N ILE A 239 3.72 -27.28 4.05
CA ILE A 239 3.14 -28.36 4.85
C ILE A 239 2.27 -29.21 3.94
N THR A 240 2.74 -30.42 3.63
CA THR A 240 2.01 -31.41 2.81
C THR A 240 1.16 -32.32 3.69
N TRP A 241 0.26 -33.08 3.05
CA TRP A 241 -0.52 -34.09 3.76
C TRP A 241 0.35 -35.17 4.41
N GLU A 242 1.43 -35.61 3.75
CA GLU A 242 2.34 -36.63 4.27
C GLU A 242 2.97 -36.18 5.60
N ILE A 243 3.34 -34.90 5.69
CA ILE A 243 3.86 -34.28 6.92
C ILE A 243 2.80 -34.34 8.02
N VAL A 244 1.55 -33.96 7.73
CA VAL A 244 0.45 -33.96 8.69
C VAL A 244 0.14 -35.39 9.16
N ALA A 245 0.08 -36.35 8.25
CA ALA A 245 -0.20 -37.75 8.54
C ALA A 245 0.91 -38.43 9.35
N ALA A 246 2.17 -38.08 9.09
CA ALA A 246 3.33 -38.60 9.83
C ALA A 246 3.48 -37.97 11.22
N ASN A 247 2.88 -36.80 11.47
CA ASN A 247 3.00 -36.06 12.73
C ASN A 247 1.61 -35.71 13.31
N PRO A 248 0.77 -36.72 13.63
CA PRO A 248 -0.61 -36.50 14.05
C PRO A 248 -0.75 -35.91 15.46
N ASP A 249 0.32 -35.94 16.26
CA ASP A 249 0.39 -35.39 17.62
C ASP A 249 0.52 -33.85 17.65
N LYS A 250 0.87 -33.25 16.51
CA LYS A 250 1.02 -31.80 16.42
C LYS A 250 -0.33 -31.10 16.39
N PRO A 251 -0.42 -29.86 16.92
CA PRO A 251 -1.67 -29.13 17.07
C PRO A 251 -2.12 -28.49 15.75
N TRP A 252 -2.22 -29.29 14.69
CA TRP A 252 -2.69 -28.85 13.38
C TRP A 252 -4.08 -28.24 13.45
N ASN A 253 -4.26 -27.07 12.85
CA ASN A 253 -5.58 -26.49 12.65
C ASN A 253 -6.23 -27.04 11.38
N TRP A 254 -7.24 -27.87 11.56
CA TRP A 254 -7.94 -28.52 10.45
C TRP A 254 -8.75 -27.57 9.56
N SER A 255 -9.19 -26.43 10.07
CA SER A 255 -9.84 -25.42 9.24
C SER A 255 -8.86 -24.77 8.26
N TRP A 256 -7.63 -24.51 8.69
CA TRP A 256 -6.57 -23.96 7.84
C TRP A 256 -5.89 -25.00 6.96
N LEU A 257 -5.78 -26.27 7.41
CA LEU A 257 -5.41 -27.38 6.53
C LEU A 257 -6.42 -27.52 5.39
N SER A 258 -7.71 -27.35 5.65
CA SER A 258 -8.74 -27.38 4.60
C SER A 258 -8.58 -26.29 3.54
N THR A 259 -7.86 -25.18 3.82
CA THR A 259 -7.50 -24.17 2.81
C THR A 259 -6.10 -24.37 2.23
N ASN A 260 -5.34 -25.36 2.69
CA ASN A 260 -3.97 -25.57 2.25
C ASN A 260 -3.98 -26.09 0.80
N PRO A 261 -3.19 -25.48 -0.11
CA PRO A 261 -3.20 -25.85 -1.53
C PRO A 261 -2.70 -27.28 -1.79
N ASN A 262 -2.00 -27.92 -0.84
CA ASN A 262 -1.58 -29.32 -0.96
C ASN A 262 -2.62 -30.33 -0.49
N ILE A 263 -3.76 -29.89 0.07
CA ILE A 263 -4.85 -30.79 0.43
C ILE A 263 -5.78 -30.96 -0.77
N THR A 264 -5.60 -32.08 -1.48
CA THR A 264 -6.41 -32.42 -2.65
C THR A 264 -7.70 -33.16 -2.28
N TRP A 265 -8.61 -33.29 -3.24
CA TRP A 265 -9.84 -34.05 -3.03
C TRP A 265 -9.56 -35.52 -2.73
N GLU A 266 -8.56 -36.11 -3.38
CA GLU A 266 -8.15 -37.51 -3.15
C GLU A 266 -7.72 -37.73 -1.70
N ILE A 267 -6.99 -36.78 -1.11
CA ILE A 267 -6.60 -36.81 0.30
C ILE A 267 -7.83 -36.77 1.20
N VAL A 268 -8.77 -35.85 0.94
CA VAL A 268 -10.00 -35.71 1.73
C VAL A 268 -10.85 -36.99 1.63
N ALA A 269 -11.04 -37.53 0.43
CA ALA A 269 -11.83 -38.73 0.17
C ALA A 269 -11.21 -39.99 0.79
N ALA A 270 -9.88 -40.10 0.81
CA ALA A 270 -9.17 -41.21 1.43
C ALA A 270 -9.14 -41.14 2.97
N ASN A 271 -9.37 -39.95 3.55
CA ASN A 271 -9.28 -39.72 4.99
C ASN A 271 -10.55 -39.02 5.52
N PRO A 272 -11.74 -39.64 5.38
CA PRO A 272 -13.02 -39.00 5.69
C PRO A 272 -13.27 -38.85 7.20
N ASP A 273 -12.51 -39.54 8.04
CA ASP A 273 -12.59 -39.50 9.51
C ASP A 273 -11.94 -38.25 10.12
N LYS A 274 -11.16 -37.51 9.31
CA LYS A 274 -10.49 -36.30 9.78
C LYS A 274 -11.46 -35.13 9.89
N PRO A 275 -11.24 -34.20 10.84
CA PRO A 275 -12.16 -33.09 11.11
C PRO A 275 -12.00 -31.95 10.09
N TRP A 276 -12.10 -32.27 8.80
CA TRP A 276 -12.07 -31.33 7.70
C TRP A 276 -13.14 -30.25 7.84
N ASN A 277 -12.80 -29.02 7.49
CA ASN A 277 -13.77 -27.92 7.42
C ASN A 277 -14.30 -27.78 5.98
N TRP A 278 -15.52 -28.25 5.76
CA TRP A 278 -16.17 -28.25 4.44
C TRP A 278 -16.41 -26.86 3.84
N HIS A 279 -16.62 -25.82 4.66
CA HIS A 279 -16.76 -24.44 4.18
C HIS A 279 -15.43 -23.93 3.59
N TRP A 280 -14.31 -24.30 4.20
CA TRP A 280 -13.00 -23.89 3.73
C TRP A 280 -12.49 -24.77 2.58
N LEU A 281 -12.79 -26.08 2.60
CA LEU A 281 -12.53 -26.96 1.47
C LEU A 281 -13.23 -26.47 0.20
N SER A 282 -14.46 -25.95 0.27
CA SER A 282 -15.16 -25.45 -0.92
C SER A 282 -14.51 -24.22 -1.56
N SER A 283 -13.59 -23.56 -0.86
CA SER A 283 -12.75 -22.48 -1.40
C SER A 283 -11.47 -23.00 -2.06
N ASN A 284 -11.15 -24.28 -1.91
CA ASN A 284 -9.98 -24.91 -2.50
C ASN A 284 -10.26 -25.23 -3.97
N THR A 285 -9.28 -25.00 -4.85
CA THR A 285 -9.41 -25.34 -6.27
C THR A 285 -9.18 -26.84 -6.44
N PHE A 286 -10.20 -27.64 -6.14
CA PHE A 286 -10.17 -29.06 -6.52
C PHE A 286 -10.21 -29.11 -8.04
N ASN A 287 -9.09 -29.49 -8.66
CA ASN A 287 -9.10 -29.90 -10.04
C ASN A 287 -9.99 -31.15 -10.11
N MET A 288 -11.28 -30.96 -10.39
CA MET A 288 -12.17 -32.08 -10.69
C MET A 288 -11.70 -32.65 -12.02
N CYS A 289 -10.86 -33.68 -11.98
CA CYS A 289 -10.73 -34.57 -13.11
C CYS A 289 -12.13 -35.11 -13.41
N SER A 290 -12.72 -34.67 -14.52
CA SER A 290 -13.92 -35.24 -15.08
C SER A 290 -13.65 -36.72 -15.35
N ALA A 291 -14.14 -37.59 -14.46
CA ALA A 291 -14.24 -39.01 -14.75
C ALA A 291 -15.35 -39.18 -15.79
N ASN A 292 -14.95 -39.53 -17.02
CA ASN A 292 -15.82 -40.08 -18.06
C ASN A 292 -16.24 -41.51 -17.71
#